data_AF-A0A9E2W921-F1
#
_entry.id   AF-A0A9E2W921-F1
#
_cell.length_a   1.000
_cell.length_b   1.000
_cell.length_c   1.000
_cell.angle_alpha   90.00
_cell.angle_beta   90.00
_cell.angle_gamma   90.00
#
_symmetry.space_group_name_H-M   'P 1'
#
loop_
_entity.id
_entity.type
_entity.pdbx_description
1 polymer ?
#
loop_
_entity_poly.entity_id
_entity_poly.type
_entity_poly.pdbx_seq_one_letter_code
_entity_poly.pdbx_strand_id
1 'polypeptide(L)'
;MMSKSSFLQRILCLFAISLSLCATAQFPGVETFSNSTAPGWLFTGSPNKAYLTAGVIDAEGDGYLRLTSNEHDQSGIAASGQVFPTHKGFIIEFEYLMYDGLRIFNNPANPTGDGILFLYGRFKREPV
;
A
#
# COMPACT_ATOMS: atom_id res chain seq x y z
N MET A 1 55.94 -6.97 -15.73
CA MET A 1 55.08 -6.13 -16.57
C MET A 1 53.66 -6.69 -16.54
N MET A 2 52.71 -5.95 -15.96
CA MET A 2 51.30 -6.32 -15.99
C MET A 2 50.79 -6.23 -17.45
N SER A 3 50.12 -7.28 -17.93
CA SER A 3 49.54 -7.26 -19.28
C SER A 3 48.41 -6.23 -19.33
N LYS A 4 48.31 -5.46 -20.42
CA LYS A 4 47.29 -4.42 -20.59
C LYS A 4 45.86 -4.95 -20.42
N SER A 5 45.60 -6.23 -20.74
CA SER A 5 44.28 -6.85 -20.54
C SER A 5 43.95 -7.08 -19.06
N SER A 6 44.94 -7.46 -18.26
CA SER A 6 44.78 -7.65 -16.80
C SER A 6 44.55 -6.33 -16.05
N PHE A 7 45.01 -5.21 -16.61
CA PHE A 7 44.79 -3.87 -16.07
C PHE A 7 43.39 -3.34 -16.41
N LEU A 8 42.95 -3.50 -17.67
CA LEU A 8 41.59 -3.09 -18.09
C LEU A 8 40.50 -3.84 -17.33
N GLN A 9 40.66 -5.14 -17.12
CA GLN A 9 39.66 -5.97 -16.43
C GLN A 9 39.47 -5.56 -14.97
N ARG A 10 40.54 -5.12 -14.29
CA ARG A 10 40.45 -4.62 -12.90
C ARG A 10 39.71 -3.29 -12.82
N ILE A 11 39.94 -2.39 -13.78
CA ILE A 11 39.21 -1.12 -13.87
C ILE A 11 37.71 -1.37 -14.10
N LEU A 12 37.38 -2.31 -14.98
CA LEU A 12 35.99 -2.66 -15.27
C LEU A 12 35.27 -3.27 -14.06
N CYS A 13 35.95 -4.14 -13.28
CA CYS A 13 35.40 -4.69 -12.05
C CYS A 13 35.18 -3.61 -10.96
N LEU A 14 36.13 -2.69 -10.79
CA LEU A 14 36.00 -1.59 -9.83
C LEU A 14 34.86 -0.64 -10.22
N PHE A 15 34.67 -0.39 -11.53
CA PHE A 15 33.55 0.40 -12.02
C PHE A 15 32.20 -0.29 -11.76
N ALA A 16 32.08 -1.60 -12.03
CA ALA A 16 30.86 -2.36 -11.75
C ALA A 16 30.49 -2.40 -10.25
N ILE A 17 31.49 -2.48 -9.37
CA ILE A 17 31.29 -2.39 -7.91
C ILE A 17 30.79 -0.99 -7.52
N SER A 18 31.32 0.06 -8.14
CA SER A 18 30.91 1.45 -7.85
C SER A 18 29.48 1.77 -8.29
N LEU A 19 28.99 1.19 -9.40
CA LEU A 19 27.59 1.31 -9.82
C LEU A 19 26.61 0.62 -8.86
N SER A 20 27.05 -0.45 -8.19
CA SER A 20 26.22 -1.21 -7.25
C SER A 20 25.99 -0.48 -5.91
N LEU A 21 26.78 0.56 -5.61
CA LEU A 21 26.65 1.37 -4.39
C LEU A 21 25.62 2.49 -4.53
N CYS A 22 25.09 2.74 -5.73
CA CYS A 22 24.01 3.69 -5.97
C CYS A 22 22.63 2.99 -5.89
N ALA A 23 22.44 2.15 -4.87
CA ALA A 23 21.10 1.69 -4.53
C ALA A 23 20.41 2.81 -3.75
N THR A 24 19.54 3.57 -4.43
CA THR A 24 18.65 4.51 -3.74
C THR A 24 17.79 3.72 -2.76
N ALA A 25 17.80 4.10 -1.48
CA ALA A 25 16.83 3.61 -0.54
C ALA A 25 15.44 4.02 -1.05
N GLN A 26 14.70 3.07 -1.64
CA GLN A 26 13.30 3.27 -1.96
C GLN A 26 12.58 3.35 -0.63
N PHE A 27 12.24 4.57 -0.21
CA PHE A 27 11.25 4.76 0.84
C PHE A 27 9.97 3.99 0.44
N PRO A 28 9.23 3.38 1.39
CA PRO A 28 8.04 2.59 1.08
C PRO A 28 7.15 3.38 0.12
N GLY A 29 6.84 2.74 -1.00
CA GLY A 29 6.41 3.40 -2.23
C GLY A 29 5.10 4.15 -2.08
N VAL A 30 4.86 5.08 -3.00
CA VAL A 30 3.53 5.68 -3.17
C VAL A 30 2.62 4.64 -3.80
N GLU A 31 1.59 4.22 -3.06
CA GLU A 31 0.47 3.46 -3.61
C GLU A 31 -0.73 4.39 -3.72
N THR A 32 -1.21 4.60 -4.94
CA THR A 32 -2.35 5.49 -5.22
C THR A 32 -3.69 4.76 -5.19
N PHE A 33 -3.67 3.42 -5.33
CA PHE A 33 -4.86 2.58 -5.50
C PHE A 33 -5.74 2.97 -6.69
N SER A 34 -5.19 3.72 -7.65
CA SER A 34 -5.95 4.25 -8.77
C SER A 34 -6.05 3.31 -9.97
N ASN A 35 -5.33 2.19 -9.93
CA ASN A 35 -5.34 1.16 -10.97
C ASN A 35 -5.99 -0.15 -10.44
N SER A 36 -6.31 -1.08 -11.33
CA SER A 36 -6.97 -2.36 -10.99
C SER A 36 -6.09 -3.34 -10.21
N THR A 37 -4.81 -3.02 -10.00
CA THR A 37 -3.87 -3.83 -9.22
C THR A 37 -3.05 -2.96 -8.28
N ALA A 38 -2.77 -3.49 -7.08
CA ALA A 38 -1.85 -2.89 -6.11
C ALA A 38 -0.85 -3.98 -5.64
N PRO A 39 0.29 -4.16 -6.34
CA PRO A 39 1.25 -5.20 -6.02
C PRO A 39 1.78 -5.11 -4.59
N GLY A 40 1.80 -6.26 -3.88
CA GLY A 40 2.27 -6.32 -2.49
C GLY A 40 1.22 -5.95 -1.43
N TRP A 41 0.00 -5.61 -1.85
CA TRP A 41 -1.13 -5.40 -0.97
C TRP A 41 -2.04 -6.63 -0.88
N LEU A 42 -2.48 -6.93 0.34
CA LEU A 42 -3.46 -7.95 0.66
C LEU A 42 -4.80 -7.28 0.96
N PHE A 43 -5.85 -7.68 0.24
CA PHE A 43 -7.21 -7.26 0.50
C PHE A 43 -8.01 -8.38 1.16
N THR A 44 -8.58 -8.10 2.34
CA THR A 44 -9.41 -9.02 3.11
C THR A 44 -10.60 -8.27 3.73
N GLY A 45 -11.49 -8.98 4.43
CA GLY A 45 -12.70 -8.40 5.00
C GLY A 45 -13.83 -9.42 5.16
N SER A 46 -14.94 -8.97 5.74
CA SER A 46 -16.17 -9.72 5.92
C SER A 46 -17.38 -8.78 5.80
N PRO A 47 -18.48 -9.18 5.14
CA PRO A 47 -18.65 -10.41 4.36
C PRO A 47 -17.88 -10.38 3.04
N ASN A 48 -17.54 -9.18 2.55
CA ASN A 48 -16.77 -8.97 1.33
C ASN A 48 -15.40 -8.39 1.67
N LYS A 49 -14.39 -8.76 0.88
CA LYS A 49 -13.06 -8.14 0.97
C LYS A 49 -13.09 -6.69 0.48
N ALA A 50 -12.15 -5.89 0.98
CA ALA A 50 -11.81 -4.61 0.35
C ALA A 50 -11.41 -4.82 -1.13
N TYR A 51 -11.60 -3.81 -1.97
CA TYR A 51 -11.30 -3.92 -3.40
C TYR A 51 -10.91 -2.57 -4.02
N LEU A 52 -10.24 -2.64 -5.17
CA LEU A 52 -9.91 -1.49 -6.01
C LEU A 52 -11.08 -1.23 -6.96
N THR A 53 -11.52 0.01 -7.08
CA THR A 53 -12.67 0.34 -7.93
C THR A 53 -12.28 0.41 -9.41
N ALA A 54 -11.02 0.69 -9.72
CA ALA A 54 -10.50 0.66 -11.09
C ALA A 54 -10.65 -0.74 -11.73
N GLY A 55 -11.13 -0.77 -12.97
CA GLY A 55 -11.40 -2.02 -13.69
C GLY A 55 -12.72 -2.71 -13.31
N VAL A 56 -13.47 -2.15 -12.35
CA VAL A 56 -14.80 -2.64 -11.94
C VAL A 56 -15.87 -1.56 -12.09
N ILE A 57 -15.62 -0.40 -11.50
CA ILE A 57 -16.54 0.76 -11.46
C ILE A 57 -15.90 1.96 -12.15
N ASP A 58 -14.61 2.19 -11.88
CA ASP A 58 -13.84 3.33 -12.39
C ASP A 58 -12.84 2.87 -13.46
N ALA A 59 -12.36 3.81 -14.28
CA ALA A 59 -11.31 3.54 -15.26
C ALA A 59 -9.94 3.38 -14.59
N GLU A 60 -8.98 2.77 -15.31
CA GLU A 60 -7.58 2.71 -14.87
C GLU A 60 -7.01 4.13 -14.69
N GLY A 61 -6.42 4.39 -13.53
CA GLY A 61 -5.87 5.69 -13.16
C GLY A 61 -6.84 6.60 -12.40
N ASP A 62 -8.14 6.28 -12.40
CA ASP A 62 -9.20 7.10 -11.77
C ASP A 62 -9.87 6.41 -10.56
N GLY A 63 -9.43 5.20 -10.23
CA GLY A 63 -10.00 4.43 -9.12
C GLY A 63 -9.49 4.83 -7.74
N TYR A 64 -9.98 4.10 -6.73
CA TYR A 64 -9.54 4.19 -5.35
C TYR A 64 -9.70 2.85 -4.63
N LEU A 65 -9.07 2.75 -3.45
CA LEU A 65 -9.33 1.65 -2.53
C LEU A 65 -10.67 1.87 -1.83
N ARG A 66 -11.55 0.87 -1.94
CA ARG A 66 -12.80 0.82 -1.20
C ARG A 66 -12.76 -0.29 -0.14
N LEU A 67 -12.81 0.11 1.14
CA LEU A 67 -12.84 -0.83 2.26
C LEU A 67 -14.22 -1.48 2.41
N THR A 68 -15.29 -0.70 2.32
CA THR A 68 -16.67 -1.18 2.43
C THR A 68 -17.54 -0.57 1.33
N SER A 69 -18.61 -1.28 0.96
CA SER A 69 -19.66 -0.77 0.09
C SER A 69 -20.75 -0.07 0.90
N ASN A 70 -21.77 0.49 0.22
CA ASN A 70 -22.92 1.12 0.87
C ASN A 70 -23.95 0.09 1.37
N GLU A 71 -23.44 -1.00 1.95
CA GLU A 71 -24.22 -2.10 2.54
C GLU A 71 -23.89 -2.22 4.02
N HIS A 72 -24.77 -2.85 4.80
CA HIS A 72 -24.62 -2.96 6.25
C HIS A 72 -23.61 -4.06 6.65
N ASP A 73 -23.09 -3.94 7.89
CA ASP A 73 -22.30 -4.97 8.58
C ASP A 73 -21.05 -5.44 7.82
N GLN A 74 -20.27 -4.50 7.29
CA GLN A 74 -19.06 -4.78 6.52
C GLN A 74 -17.80 -4.29 7.22
N SER A 75 -16.72 -5.06 7.05
CA SER A 75 -15.36 -4.70 7.40
C SER A 75 -14.43 -5.03 6.25
N GLY A 76 -13.58 -4.09 5.85
CA GLY A 76 -12.57 -4.28 4.84
C GLY A 76 -11.19 -3.88 5.34
N ILE A 77 -10.18 -4.62 4.92
CA ILE A 77 -8.79 -4.39 5.29
C ILE A 77 -7.94 -4.43 4.03
N ALA A 78 -7.09 -3.42 3.85
CA ALA A 78 -5.96 -3.44 2.95
C ALA A 78 -4.68 -3.40 3.77
N ALA A 79 -3.81 -4.39 3.58
CA ALA A 79 -2.57 -4.51 4.33
C ALA A 79 -1.38 -4.69 3.40
N SER A 80 -0.29 -3.97 3.66
CA SER A 80 0.98 -4.16 2.98
C SER A 80 1.99 -4.80 3.92
N GLY A 81 2.74 -5.77 3.40
CA GLY A 81 3.86 -6.39 4.10
C GLY A 81 5.17 -5.62 3.95
N GLN A 82 5.15 -4.41 3.37
CA GLN A 82 6.35 -3.63 3.15
C GLN A 82 7.04 -3.26 4.47
N VAL A 83 8.33 -3.57 4.53
CA VAL A 83 9.19 -3.28 5.68
C VAL A 83 9.92 -1.99 5.40
N PHE A 84 9.87 -1.05 6.35
CA PHE A 84 10.60 0.21 6.24
C PHE A 84 11.50 0.47 7.46
N PRO A 85 12.65 1.15 7.28
CA PRO A 85 13.56 1.43 8.39
C PRO A 85 12.99 2.50 9.32
N THR A 86 12.59 2.11 10.53
CA THR A 86 11.94 3.04 11.49
C THR A 86 12.89 4.00 12.20
N HIS A 87 14.21 3.77 12.12
CA HIS A 87 15.22 4.54 12.86
C HIS A 87 15.31 6.03 12.47
N LYS A 88 14.73 6.42 11.32
CA LYS A 88 14.67 7.83 10.87
C LYS A 88 13.29 8.47 11.04
N GLY A 89 12.33 7.74 11.62
CA GLY A 89 10.92 8.12 11.56
C GLY A 89 10.33 7.94 10.16
N PHE A 90 9.01 8.09 10.06
CA PHE A 90 8.28 8.04 8.79
C PHE A 90 7.03 8.93 8.91
N ILE A 91 6.54 9.39 7.77
CA ILE A 91 5.29 10.13 7.64
C ILE A 91 4.37 9.26 6.80
N ILE A 92 3.10 9.19 7.20
CA ILE A 92 2.05 8.54 6.42
C ILE A 92 1.01 9.60 6.13
N GLU A 93 0.75 9.78 4.84
CA GLU A 93 -0.27 10.68 4.32
C GLU A 93 -1.25 9.82 3.53
N PHE A 94 -2.54 10.03 3.79
CA PHE A 94 -3.61 9.41 3.03
C PHE A 94 -4.81 10.34 3.01
N GLU A 95 -5.53 10.30 1.90
CA GLU A 95 -6.82 10.94 1.75
C GLU A 95 -7.90 9.88 1.92
N TYR A 96 -9.00 10.25 2.58
CA TYR A 96 -10.13 9.34 2.75
C TYR A 96 -11.44 10.10 2.59
N LEU A 97 -12.45 9.36 2.12
CA LEU A 97 -13.82 9.81 2.04
C LEU A 97 -14.69 8.77 2.72
N MET A 98 -15.50 9.22 3.67
CA MET A 98 -16.63 8.43 4.19
C MET A 98 -17.89 8.98 3.55
N TYR A 99 -18.67 8.10 2.94
CA TYR A 99 -19.94 8.43 2.35
C TYR A 99 -20.98 7.44 2.82
N ASP A 100 -22.11 7.96 3.27
CA ASP A 100 -23.32 7.20 3.45
C ASP A 100 -24.31 7.63 2.36
N GLY A 101 -24.68 6.69 1.50
CA GLY A 101 -25.66 6.90 0.45
C GLY A 101 -27.09 6.90 0.94
N LEU A 102 -27.32 6.43 2.17
CA LEU A 102 -28.63 6.45 2.78
C LEU A 102 -28.85 7.82 3.42
N ARG A 103 -29.61 8.67 2.73
CA ARG A 103 -30.29 9.80 3.36
C ARG A 103 -31.28 9.28 4.43
N ILE A 104 -30.77 8.90 5.59
CA ILE A 104 -31.53 8.79 6.83
C ILE A 104 -31.21 10.04 7.67
N PHE A 105 -31.32 11.22 7.07
CA PHE A 105 -31.20 12.48 7.82
C PHE A 105 -32.34 12.70 8.83
N ASN A 106 -33.29 11.76 8.95
CA ASN A 106 -34.48 11.88 9.79
C ASN A 106 -34.73 10.69 10.75
N ASN A 107 -33.84 9.69 10.85
CA ASN A 107 -33.98 8.66 11.90
C ASN A 107 -32.77 8.71 12.86
N PRO A 108 -32.91 9.35 14.04
CA PRO A 108 -31.85 9.37 15.05
C PRO A 108 -31.54 7.99 15.65
N ALA A 109 -32.30 6.93 15.30
CA ALA A 109 -32.09 5.57 15.79
C ALA A 109 -31.07 4.73 14.99
N ASN A 110 -30.61 5.19 13.83
CA ASN A 110 -29.55 4.51 13.05
C ASN A 110 -28.40 5.50 12.77
N PRO A 111 -27.53 5.77 13.75
CA PRO A 111 -26.31 6.50 13.48
C PRO A 111 -25.49 5.74 12.44
N THR A 112 -25.05 6.46 11.41
CA THR A 112 -24.38 5.90 10.25
C THR A 112 -22.88 5.83 10.51
N GLY A 113 -22.32 4.61 10.48
CA GLY A 113 -20.87 4.36 10.42
C GLY A 113 -20.22 3.85 11.70
N ASP A 114 -19.24 2.94 11.53
CA ASP A 114 -18.32 2.49 12.58
C ASP A 114 -17.00 3.29 12.57
N GLY A 115 -16.39 3.45 11.38
CA GLY A 115 -15.19 4.28 11.17
C GLY A 115 -14.08 3.60 10.36
N ILE A 116 -12.91 4.24 10.33
CA ILE A 116 -11.67 3.71 9.72
C ILE A 116 -10.58 3.64 10.79
N LEU A 117 -9.76 2.59 10.75
CA LEU A 117 -8.60 2.43 11.61
C LEU A 117 -7.34 2.27 10.75
N PHE A 118 -6.38 3.15 10.97
CA PHE A 118 -5.04 3.01 10.40
C PHE A 118 -4.13 2.35 11.44
N LEU A 119 -3.43 1.29 11.03
CA LEU A 119 -2.48 0.58 11.89
C LEU A 119 -1.12 0.47 11.22
N TYR A 120 -0.08 0.69 12.01
CA TYR A 120 1.29 0.37 11.65
C TYR A 120 1.97 -0.35 12.82
N GLY A 121 2.70 -1.42 12.52
CA GLY A 121 3.52 -2.09 13.52
C GLY A 121 3.90 -3.50 13.13
N ARG A 122 4.61 -4.16 14.05
CA ARG A 122 4.92 -5.58 13.96
C ARG A 122 3.81 -6.36 14.65
N PHE A 123 2.93 -6.98 13.88
CA PHE A 123 1.91 -7.87 14.42
C PHE A 123 2.50 -9.27 14.59
N LYS A 124 2.65 -9.73 15.84
CA LYS A 124 2.80 -11.16 16.10
C LYS A 124 1.42 -11.78 15.97
N ARG A 125 1.26 -12.75 15.06
CA ARG A 125 0.16 -13.70 15.21
C ARG A 125 0.54 -14.63 16.35
N GLU A 126 -0.25 -14.61 17.42
CA GLU A 126 -0.22 -15.72 18.36
C GLU A 126 -0.66 -16.98 17.60
N PRO A 127 0.02 -18.13 17.80
CA PRO A 127 -0.42 -19.38 17.20
C PRO A 127 -1.81 -19.73 17.76
N VAL A 128 -2.73 -20.05 16.86
CA VAL A 128 -4.07 -20.58 17.18
C VAL A 128 -3.95 -22.02 17.63
#